data_AF-A0A154PHG6-F1
#
_entry.id   AF-A0A154PHG6-F1
#
_cell.length_a   1.000
_cell.length_b   1.000
_cell.length_c   1.000
_cell.angle_alpha   90.00
_cell.angle_beta   90.00
_cell.angle_gamma   90.00
#
_symmetry.space_group_name_H-M   'P 1'
#
loop_
_entity.id
_entity.type
_entity.pdbx_description
1 polymer ?
#
loop_
_entity_poly.entity_id
_entity_poly.type
_entity_poly.pdbx_seq_one_letter_code
_entity_poly.pdbx_strand_id
1 'polypeptide(L)'
;MASIEELDQLDSGMGNSDACSPEMKSLLPDDEDDEEDESLAERLFGLTEMFPEEVRKFGYNVGTCLCTCTKGLYKFSCSAAWLFFSSSAILFAPILFEIERAQMEEAQRTQQKQVLLGPNTAMSNVNASSLPMAPPVTTNLIRGSPKVEIRMAPPIPLWKLASATGPYVRLAALSGAAAVALGAYGSHRKYPQEQDPENKLLDHKQIFEIANRYHFIHTLAVLGLPLCRAPFLGAMFLMSGMVLFSGSCYYYAFTGDKKFSKLTPIGGVCLILGWLSMCI
;
A
#
# COMPACT_ATOMS: atom_id res chain seq x y z
N MET A 1 -23.30 -90.07 1.43
CA MET A 1 -24.46 -89.52 2.17
C MET A 1 -24.42 -88.02 1.91
N ALA A 2 -25.16 -87.58 0.90
CA ALA A 2 -25.18 -86.21 0.40
C ALA A 2 -26.58 -85.63 0.67
N SER A 3 -26.63 -84.40 1.18
CA SER A 3 -27.85 -83.59 1.31
C SER A 3 -27.68 -82.37 0.39
N ILE A 4 -28.58 -82.21 -0.60
CA ILE A 4 -29.64 -81.18 -0.68
C ILE A 4 -29.01 -79.80 -0.98
N GLU A 5 -29.25 -79.14 -2.12
CA GLU A 5 -30.54 -78.70 -2.67
C GLU A 5 -30.37 -78.31 -4.16
N GLU A 6 -31.31 -78.71 -5.02
CA GLU A 6 -31.39 -78.37 -6.45
C GLU A 6 -32.71 -77.60 -6.72
N LEU A 7 -32.60 -76.53 -7.53
CA LEU A 7 -33.51 -76.10 -8.61
C LEU A 7 -34.90 -75.50 -8.22
N ASP A 8 -35.47 -74.48 -8.87
CA ASP A 8 -35.14 -73.76 -10.12
C ASP A 8 -36.10 -72.57 -10.36
N GLN A 9 -35.62 -71.55 -11.11
CA GLN A 9 -36.26 -70.79 -12.23
C GLN A 9 -37.63 -70.06 -12.05
N LEU A 10 -37.99 -68.95 -12.72
CA LEU A 10 -37.45 -68.10 -13.81
C LEU A 10 -38.28 -66.79 -13.89
N ASP A 11 -37.58 -65.68 -14.23
CA ASP A 11 -37.90 -64.59 -15.17
C ASP A 11 -39.34 -64.04 -15.38
N SER A 12 -39.50 -62.70 -15.29
CA SER A 12 -39.99 -61.82 -16.38
C SER A 12 -40.44 -60.42 -15.93
N GLY A 13 -40.04 -59.39 -16.70
CA GLY A 13 -40.98 -58.37 -17.22
C GLY A 13 -41.24 -57.05 -16.46
N MET A 14 -40.54 -56.00 -16.92
CA MET A 14 -40.91 -54.56 -17.01
C MET A 14 -42.35 -54.09 -16.72
N GLY A 15 -42.49 -52.91 -16.08
CA GLY A 15 -43.69 -52.07 -16.16
C GLY A 15 -43.63 -50.78 -15.32
N ASN A 16 -43.52 -49.62 -15.98
CA ASN A 16 -43.53 -48.25 -15.44
C ASN A 16 -44.98 -47.69 -15.31
N SER A 17 -45.11 -46.54 -14.63
CA SER A 17 -46.18 -45.52 -14.66
C SER A 17 -47.19 -45.42 -13.48
N ASP A 18 -46.99 -44.34 -12.71
CA ASP A 18 -47.90 -43.22 -12.44
C ASP A 18 -49.22 -43.39 -11.64
N ALA A 19 -49.19 -42.76 -10.45
CA ALA A 19 -50.14 -41.78 -9.87
C ALA A 19 -51.63 -42.12 -9.66
N CYS A 20 -52.10 -41.97 -8.40
CA CYS A 20 -53.28 -41.16 -8.01
C CYS A 20 -53.54 -41.22 -6.48
N SER A 21 -53.43 -40.09 -5.75
CA SER A 21 -54.54 -39.49 -5.00
C SER A 21 -54.16 -38.14 -4.32
N PRO A 22 -55.02 -37.10 -4.40
CA PRO A 22 -54.80 -35.74 -3.85
C PRO A 22 -55.63 -35.38 -2.59
N GLU A 23 -55.39 -34.15 -2.08
CA GLU A 23 -56.16 -33.27 -1.16
C GLU A 23 -56.26 -33.60 0.36
N MET A 24 -55.68 -32.79 1.29
CA MET A 24 -56.06 -31.44 1.83
C MET A 24 -57.31 -31.52 2.76
N LYS A 25 -57.42 -30.98 3.98
CA LYS A 25 -56.88 -29.77 4.63
C LYS A 25 -57.29 -29.73 6.13
N SER A 26 -56.40 -29.34 7.06
CA SER A 26 -56.76 -28.68 8.33
C SER A 26 -55.52 -27.93 8.87
N LEU A 27 -55.31 -26.66 8.52
CA LEU A 27 -55.67 -25.45 9.28
C LEU A 27 -54.89 -25.24 10.61
N LEU A 28 -53.65 -24.72 10.49
CA LEU A 28 -52.98 -23.58 11.19
C LEU A 28 -52.94 -23.50 12.74
N PRO A 29 -51.89 -22.90 13.38
CA PRO A 29 -51.06 -21.79 12.89
C PRO A 29 -49.53 -21.95 13.00
N ASP A 30 -48.82 -21.34 12.05
CA ASP A 30 -47.49 -20.72 12.15
C ASP A 30 -46.53 -21.30 13.20
N ASP A 31 -45.90 -22.44 12.90
CA ASP A 31 -44.57 -22.74 13.44
C ASP A 31 -43.58 -22.20 12.41
N GLU A 32 -42.83 -21.19 12.83
CA GLU A 32 -41.73 -20.57 12.09
C GLU A 32 -40.76 -21.66 11.65
N ASP A 33 -40.81 -22.05 10.37
CA ASP A 33 -39.67 -22.66 9.70
C ASP A 33 -38.59 -21.58 9.65
N ASP A 34 -37.79 -21.49 10.72
CA ASP A 34 -36.47 -20.90 10.69
C ASP A 34 -35.63 -21.73 9.70
N GLU A 35 -35.80 -21.47 8.40
CA GLU A 35 -34.77 -21.71 7.40
C GLU A 35 -33.55 -20.90 7.86
N GLU A 36 -32.74 -21.48 8.73
CA GLU A 36 -31.43 -20.96 9.09
C GLU A 36 -30.64 -20.89 7.78
N ASP A 37 -30.60 -19.69 7.19
CA ASP A 37 -29.84 -19.39 5.99
C ASP A 37 -28.41 -19.92 6.19
N GLU A 38 -28.09 -21.06 5.54
CA GLU A 38 -26.76 -21.67 5.57
C GLU A 38 -25.72 -20.55 5.42
N SER A 39 -24.95 -20.32 6.48
CA SER A 39 -24.10 -19.16 6.50
C SER A 39 -23.15 -19.23 5.30
N LEU A 40 -22.95 -18.11 4.60
CA LEU A 40 -22.02 -18.10 3.46
C LEU A 40 -20.64 -18.64 3.86
N ALA A 41 -20.29 -18.56 5.15
CA ALA A 41 -19.11 -19.16 5.74
C ALA A 41 -19.14 -20.70 5.67
N GLU A 42 -20.25 -21.37 5.98
CA GLU A 42 -20.41 -22.82 5.85
C GLU A 42 -20.35 -23.29 4.39
N ARG A 43 -21.00 -22.56 3.49
CA ARG A 43 -20.92 -22.84 2.03
C ARG A 43 -19.51 -22.66 1.49
N LEU A 44 -18.81 -21.60 1.92
CA LEU A 44 -17.40 -21.38 1.57
C LEU A 44 -16.49 -22.44 2.20
N PHE A 45 -16.75 -22.84 3.44
CA PHE A 45 -15.98 -23.85 4.16
C PHE A 45 -16.13 -25.23 3.51
N GLY A 46 -17.34 -25.62 3.12
CA GLY A 46 -17.58 -26.85 2.34
C GLY A 46 -16.86 -26.83 0.99
N LEU A 47 -16.81 -25.68 0.30
CA LEU A 47 -16.04 -25.54 -0.94
C LEU A 47 -14.52 -25.73 -0.71
N THR A 48 -14.02 -25.38 0.47
CA THR A 48 -12.59 -25.55 0.80
C THR A 48 -12.16 -27.01 0.99
N GLU A 49 -13.10 -27.94 1.25
CA GLU A 49 -12.82 -29.39 1.29
C GLU A 49 -12.53 -29.99 -0.09
N MET A 50 -12.93 -29.33 -1.18
CA MET A 50 -12.66 -29.81 -2.55
C MET A 50 -11.21 -29.55 -3.02
N PHE A 51 -10.41 -28.79 -2.26
CA PHE A 51 -9.04 -28.45 -2.63
C PHE A 51 -7.99 -29.36 -1.95
N PRO A 52 -6.87 -29.65 -2.63
CA PRO A 52 -5.83 -30.52 -2.08
C PRO A 52 -5.23 -29.97 -0.77
N GLU A 53 -4.85 -30.88 0.12
CA GLU A 53 -4.31 -30.62 1.47
C GLU A 53 -3.28 -29.48 1.50
N GLU A 54 -2.39 -29.43 0.51
CA GLU A 54 -1.33 -28.43 0.39
C GLU A 54 -1.87 -27.00 0.26
N VAL A 55 -2.94 -26.80 -0.51
CA VAL A 55 -3.56 -25.49 -0.71
C VAL A 55 -4.28 -25.04 0.56
N ARG A 56 -4.93 -25.97 1.27
CA ARG A 56 -5.62 -25.72 2.54
C ARG A 56 -4.62 -25.37 3.65
N LYS A 57 -3.52 -26.11 3.75
CA LYS A 57 -2.45 -25.87 4.74
C LYS A 57 -1.73 -24.55 4.49
N PHE A 58 -1.48 -24.23 3.22
CA PHE A 58 -0.95 -22.93 2.83
C PHE A 58 -1.92 -21.80 3.19
N GLY A 59 -3.21 -21.94 2.86
CA GLY A 59 -4.24 -20.96 3.22
C GLY A 59 -4.36 -20.75 4.74
N TYR A 60 -4.35 -21.84 5.53
CA TYR A 60 -4.38 -21.78 6.99
C TYR A 60 -3.13 -21.11 7.57
N ASN A 61 -1.94 -21.45 7.09
CA ASN A 61 -0.68 -20.85 7.54
C ASN A 61 -0.59 -19.37 7.18
N VAL A 62 -1.03 -18.99 5.98
CA VAL A 62 -1.10 -17.58 5.55
C VAL A 62 -2.13 -16.83 6.40
N GLY A 63 -3.32 -17.39 6.63
CA GLY A 63 -4.36 -16.77 7.44
C GLY A 63 -3.96 -16.58 8.91
N THR A 64 -3.37 -17.60 9.54
CA THR A 64 -2.89 -17.53 10.93
C THR A 64 -1.67 -16.63 11.08
N CYS A 65 -0.74 -16.65 10.12
CA CYS A 65 0.37 -15.70 10.05
C CYS A 65 -0.15 -14.25 9.96
N LEU A 66 -1.11 -13.99 9.07
CA LEU A 66 -1.70 -12.67 8.88
C LEU A 66 -2.41 -12.17 10.14
N CYS A 67 -3.17 -13.03 10.81
CA CYS A 67 -3.85 -12.69 12.06
C CYS A 67 -2.85 -12.39 13.19
N THR A 68 -1.76 -13.16 13.27
CA THR A 68 -0.69 -12.97 14.25
C THR A 68 0.11 -11.70 13.97
N CYS A 69 0.46 -11.44 12.71
CA CYS A 69 1.11 -10.21 12.27
C CYS A 69 0.24 -8.98 12.57
N THR A 70 -1.06 -9.02 12.29
CA THR A 70 -1.97 -7.90 12.57
C THR A 70 -2.05 -7.60 14.08
N LYS A 71 -2.14 -8.64 14.93
CA LYS A 71 -2.10 -8.45 16.39
C LYS A 71 -0.77 -7.90 16.90
N GLY A 72 0.34 -8.38 16.35
CA GLY A 72 1.69 -7.87 16.66
C GLY A 72 1.88 -6.42 16.22
N LEU A 73 1.45 -6.08 15.00
CA LEU A 73 1.53 -4.74 14.43
C LEU A 73 0.67 -3.75 15.21
N TYR A 74 -0.52 -4.15 15.66
CA TYR A 74 -1.37 -3.33 16.52
C TYR A 74 -0.68 -3.01 17.87
N LYS A 75 -0.09 -4.02 18.52
CA LYS A 75 0.63 -3.83 19.79
C LYS A 75 1.89 -2.98 19.61
N PHE A 76 2.64 -3.19 18.53
CA PHE A 76 3.80 -2.38 18.18
C PHE A 76 3.40 -0.94 17.88
N SER A 77 2.34 -0.74 17.09
CA SER A 77 1.80 0.58 16.72
C SER A 77 1.38 1.40 17.94
N CYS A 78 0.64 0.81 18.88
CA CYS A 78 0.29 1.48 20.13
C CYS A 78 1.52 1.89 20.94
N SER A 79 2.54 1.02 21.05
CA SER A 79 3.77 1.33 21.78
C SER A 79 4.59 2.42 21.09
N ALA A 80 4.72 2.36 19.77
CA ALA A 80 5.46 3.36 18.99
C ALA A 80 4.76 4.73 19.01
N ALA A 81 3.43 4.77 18.94
CA ALA A 81 2.66 6.02 19.03
C ALA A 81 2.87 6.70 20.39
N TRP A 82 2.89 5.92 21.49
CA TRP A 82 3.17 6.42 22.83
C TRP A 82 4.56 7.04 22.93
N LEU A 83 5.58 6.36 22.42
CA LEU A 83 6.97 6.85 22.42
C LEU A 83 7.14 8.10 21.57
N PHE A 84 6.56 8.11 20.37
CA PHE A 84 6.63 9.25 19.46
C PHE A 84 5.93 10.48 20.06
N PHE A 85 4.73 10.30 20.60
CA PHE A 85 3.97 11.38 21.19
C PHE A 85 4.64 11.94 22.46
N SER A 86 5.13 11.05 23.33
CA SER A 86 5.86 11.47 24.54
C SER A 86 7.16 12.21 24.19
N SER A 87 7.91 11.71 23.20
CA SER A 87 9.15 12.34 22.75
C SER A 87 8.89 13.69 22.10
N SER A 88 7.83 13.81 21.29
CA SER A 88 7.42 15.05 20.66
C SER A 88 7.03 16.10 21.69
N ALA A 89 6.22 15.75 22.70
CA ALA A 89 5.80 16.69 23.74
C ALA A 89 6.98 17.27 24.54
N ILE A 90 8.00 16.45 24.86
CA ILE A 90 9.20 16.89 25.59
C ILE A 90 10.04 17.87 24.77
N LEU A 91 10.16 17.65 23.46
CA LEU A 91 10.93 18.53 22.57
C LEU A 91 10.21 19.84 22.26
N PHE A 92 8.87 19.81 22.14
CA PHE A 92 8.10 21.01 21.84
C PHE A 92 7.81 21.87 23.06
N ALA A 93 7.85 21.34 24.29
CA ALA A 93 7.56 22.12 25.48
C ALA A 93 8.50 23.35 25.66
N PRO A 94 9.83 23.25 25.54
CA PRO A 94 10.72 24.42 25.63
C PRO A 94 10.50 25.41 24.48
N ILE A 95 10.32 24.91 23.25
CA ILE A 95 10.11 25.72 22.05
C ILE A 95 8.79 26.50 22.15
N LEU A 96 7.73 25.87 22.65
CA LEU A 96 6.43 26.51 22.82
C LEU A 96 6.49 27.65 23.85
N PHE A 97 7.20 27.46 24.96
CA PHE A 97 7.39 28.53 25.96
C PHE A 97 8.16 29.73 25.42
N GLU A 98 9.16 29.50 24.56
CA GLU A 98 9.89 30.60 23.90
C GLU A 98 8.99 31.37 22.93
N ILE A 99 8.15 30.67 22.17
CA ILE A 99 7.20 31.28 21.24
C ILE A 99 6.16 32.11 21.99
N GLU A 100 5.58 31.58 23.08
CA GLU A 100 4.60 32.32 23.89
C GLU A 100 5.23 33.53 24.59
N ARG A 101 6.47 33.43 25.07
CA ARG A 101 7.19 34.58 25.63
C ARG A 101 7.43 35.67 24.60
N ALA A 102 7.85 35.30 23.39
CA ALA A 102 8.05 36.25 22.30
C ALA A 102 6.73 36.92 21.89
N GLN A 103 5.64 36.14 21.78
CA GLN A 103 4.29 36.64 21.48
C GLN A 103 3.78 37.60 22.57
N MET A 104 4.01 37.27 23.85
CA MET A 104 3.61 38.13 24.97
C MET A 104 4.37 39.46 25.00
N GLU A 105 5.67 39.47 24.65
CA GLU A 105 6.44 40.71 24.57
C GLU A 105 5.92 41.63 23.44
N GLU A 106 5.61 41.06 22.28
CA GLU A 106 5.04 41.81 21.15
C GLU A 106 3.62 42.32 21.46
N ALA A 107 2.80 41.51 22.12
CA ALA A 107 1.45 41.91 22.56
C ALA A 107 1.51 43.05 23.59
N GLN A 108 2.39 42.95 24.58
CA GLN A 108 2.59 44.02 25.58
C GLN A 108 3.16 45.29 24.96
N ARG A 109 4.13 45.19 24.03
CA ARG A 109 4.61 46.37 23.28
C ARG A 109 3.49 47.01 22.47
N THR A 110 2.58 46.23 21.91
CA THR A 110 1.44 46.76 21.14
C THR A 110 0.46 47.48 22.07
N GLN A 111 0.18 46.93 23.26
CA GLN A 111 -0.62 47.61 24.28
C GLN A 111 0.06 48.89 24.80
N GLN A 112 1.36 48.86 25.08
CA GLN A 112 2.12 50.05 25.49
C GLN A 112 2.09 51.14 24.42
N LYS A 113 2.23 50.76 23.14
CA LYS A 113 2.07 51.68 22.01
C LYS A 113 0.66 52.27 21.96
N GLN A 114 -0.39 51.47 22.15
CA GLN A 114 -1.77 51.96 22.18
C GLN A 114 -2.09 52.86 23.38
N VAL A 115 -1.46 52.64 24.54
CA VAL A 115 -1.60 53.51 25.72
C VAL A 115 -0.85 54.83 25.53
N LEU A 116 0.35 54.79 24.92
CA LEU A 116 1.18 55.99 24.69
C LEU A 116 0.65 56.88 23.54
N LEU A 117 0.08 56.25 22.51
CA LEU A 117 -0.36 56.92 21.29
C LEU A 117 -1.89 57.10 21.22
N GLY A 118 -2.62 56.56 22.21
CA GLY A 118 -4.08 56.46 22.21
C GLY A 118 -4.63 55.60 21.06
N PRO A 119 -5.91 55.19 21.11
CA PRO A 119 -6.53 54.37 20.05
C PRO A 119 -6.59 55.01 18.65
N ASN A 120 -6.18 56.28 18.46
CA ASN A 120 -6.56 57.10 17.30
C ASN A 120 -5.41 57.66 16.43
N THR A 121 -4.14 57.35 16.69
CA THR A 121 -3.01 57.98 15.97
C THR A 121 -2.50 57.19 14.76
N ALA A 122 -3.10 56.05 14.42
CA ALA A 122 -2.74 55.31 13.20
C ALA A 122 -3.47 55.81 11.93
N MET A 123 -4.24 56.91 11.99
CA MET A 123 -4.88 57.53 10.82
C MET A 123 -4.58 59.02 10.72
N SER A 124 -3.34 59.39 10.41
CA SER A 124 -3.06 60.72 9.87
C SER A 124 -1.98 60.64 8.80
N ASN A 125 -2.30 59.98 7.69
CA ASN A 125 -1.62 60.22 6.42
C ASN A 125 -2.56 61.03 5.51
N VAL A 126 -2.90 62.24 5.96
CA VAL A 126 -3.49 63.28 5.11
C VAL A 126 -2.30 63.96 4.44
N ASN A 127 -1.95 63.49 3.24
CA ASN A 127 -1.01 64.22 2.40
C ASN A 127 -1.80 65.15 1.47
N ALA A 128 -1.45 66.43 1.52
CA ALA A 128 -2.14 67.53 0.88
C ALA A 128 -2.01 67.50 -0.65
N SER A 129 -3.13 67.70 -1.34
CA SER A 129 -3.16 68.41 -2.63
C SER A 129 -4.61 68.66 -3.03
N SER A 130 -5.07 69.92 -2.95
CA SER A 130 -5.85 70.62 -4.00
C SER A 130 -6.68 71.79 -3.46
N LEU A 131 -6.50 72.94 -4.11
CA LEU A 131 -7.33 74.15 -4.13
C LEU A 131 -8.78 73.88 -4.65
N PRO A 132 -9.70 74.87 -4.63
CA PRO A 132 -11.13 74.62 -4.39
C PRO A 132 -11.99 74.34 -5.64
N MET A 133 -13.05 73.56 -5.39
CA MET A 133 -14.43 73.60 -5.94
C MET A 133 -14.66 73.76 -7.46
N ALA A 134 -15.19 72.70 -8.08
CA ALA A 134 -16.12 72.74 -9.22
C ALA A 134 -17.08 71.52 -9.17
N PRO A 135 -18.36 71.64 -9.61
CA PRO A 135 -19.40 70.63 -9.37
C PRO A 135 -19.37 69.46 -10.38
N PRO A 136 -20.09 68.35 -10.10
CA PRO A 136 -19.93 67.09 -10.83
C PRO A 136 -20.72 67.07 -12.14
N VAL A 137 -20.03 66.79 -13.25
CA VAL A 137 -20.65 66.39 -14.53
C VAL A 137 -20.54 64.87 -14.63
N THR A 138 -21.69 64.22 -14.59
CA THR A 138 -21.85 62.78 -14.79
C THR A 138 -21.62 62.42 -16.26
N THR A 139 -20.50 61.74 -16.55
CA THR A 139 -20.33 61.04 -17.83
C THR A 139 -19.98 59.59 -17.54
N ASN A 140 -21.01 58.74 -17.57
CA ASN A 140 -20.88 57.29 -17.61
C ASN A 140 -20.19 56.88 -18.91
N LEU A 141 -18.89 56.60 -18.87
CA LEU A 141 -18.18 55.92 -19.95
C LEU A 141 -17.82 54.51 -19.53
N ILE A 142 -18.59 53.59 -20.10
CA ILE A 142 -18.41 52.14 -20.12
C ILE A 142 -16.96 51.82 -20.53
N ARG A 143 -16.18 51.27 -19.60
CA ARG A 143 -14.97 50.49 -19.94
C ARG A 143 -14.75 49.40 -18.89
N GLY A 144 -15.61 48.39 -18.94
CA GLY A 144 -15.34 47.10 -18.33
C GLY A 144 -14.31 46.36 -19.18
N SER A 145 -13.05 46.40 -18.77
CA SER A 145 -12.05 45.44 -19.23
C SER A 145 -12.51 44.05 -18.78
N PRO A 146 -12.57 43.01 -19.63
CA PRO A 146 -12.83 41.67 -19.15
C PRO A 146 -11.63 41.26 -18.29
N LYS A 147 -11.84 41.20 -16.98
CA LYS A 147 -10.88 40.62 -16.05
C LYS A 147 -10.87 39.13 -16.34
N VAL A 148 -9.89 38.67 -17.11
CA VAL A 148 -9.60 37.24 -17.27
C VAL A 148 -9.12 36.74 -15.91
N GLU A 149 -10.07 36.29 -15.10
CA GLU A 149 -9.81 35.53 -13.89
C GLU A 149 -9.21 34.19 -14.32
N ILE A 150 -7.88 34.10 -14.31
CA ILE A 150 -7.19 32.82 -14.45
C ILE A 150 -7.54 32.02 -13.19
N ARG A 151 -8.65 31.29 -13.23
CA ARG A 151 -8.97 30.25 -12.27
C ARG A 151 -7.86 29.21 -12.37
N MET A 152 -6.89 29.28 -11.46
CA MET A 152 -5.93 28.20 -11.29
C MET A 152 -6.72 26.96 -10.89
N ALA A 153 -6.62 25.89 -11.67
CA ALA A 153 -7.21 24.61 -11.30
C ALA A 153 -6.67 24.20 -9.92
N PRO A 154 -7.51 23.66 -9.02
CA PRO A 154 -7.04 23.24 -7.70
C PRO A 154 -5.92 22.20 -7.86
N PRO A 155 -4.86 22.26 -7.03
CA PRO A 155 -3.76 21.30 -7.12
C PRO A 155 -4.32 19.88 -6.92
N ILE A 156 -4.09 19.03 -7.91
CA ILE A 156 -4.55 17.64 -7.88
C ILE A 156 -3.73 16.93 -6.78
N PRO A 157 -4.37 16.26 -5.80
CA PRO A 157 -3.62 15.63 -4.73
C PRO A 157 -2.81 14.42 -5.23
N LEU A 158 -1.60 14.24 -4.71
CA LEU A 158 -0.62 13.25 -5.18
C LEU A 158 -1.15 11.82 -5.18
N TRP A 159 -1.96 11.43 -4.18
CA TRP A 159 -2.54 10.09 -4.11
C TRP A 159 -3.52 9.80 -5.26
N LYS A 160 -4.21 10.83 -5.76
CA LYS A 160 -5.11 10.70 -6.92
C LYS A 160 -4.31 10.54 -8.21
N LEU A 161 -3.19 11.24 -8.34
CA LEU A 161 -2.23 11.05 -9.45
C LEU A 161 -1.57 9.67 -9.40
N ALA A 162 -1.13 9.21 -8.22
CA ALA A 162 -0.52 7.90 -8.03
C ALA A 162 -1.50 6.74 -8.31
N SER A 163 -2.78 6.90 -7.94
CA SER A 163 -3.83 5.93 -8.29
C SER A 163 -4.21 5.97 -9.78
N ALA A 164 -4.08 7.13 -10.43
CA ALA A 164 -4.41 7.32 -11.84
C ALA A 164 -3.28 6.87 -12.79
N THR A 165 -2.03 6.78 -12.32
CA THR A 165 -0.85 6.54 -13.15
C THR A 165 -0.57 5.06 -13.44
N GLY A 166 -1.44 4.12 -13.08
CA GLY A 166 -1.35 2.72 -13.51
C GLY A 166 -0.78 1.75 -12.47
N PRO A 167 -0.45 0.50 -12.84
CA PRO A 167 -0.17 -0.58 -11.89
C PRO A 167 1.20 -0.50 -11.18
N TYR A 168 1.97 0.58 -11.36
CA TYR A 168 3.34 0.70 -10.86
C TYR A 168 3.45 0.63 -9.33
N VAL A 169 2.54 1.31 -8.62
CA VAL A 169 2.50 1.27 -7.14
C VAL A 169 2.22 -0.15 -6.64
N ARG A 170 1.35 -0.90 -7.34
CA ARG A 170 1.06 -2.31 -7.01
C ARG A 170 2.27 -3.21 -7.25
N LEU A 171 2.98 -3.01 -8.37
CA LEU A 171 4.22 -3.74 -8.67
C LEU A 171 5.32 -3.43 -7.64
N ALA A 172 5.48 -2.17 -7.24
CA ALA A 172 6.40 -1.79 -6.17
C ALA A 172 6.03 -2.42 -4.82
N ALA A 173 4.74 -2.44 -4.48
CA ALA A 173 4.27 -3.07 -3.24
C ALA A 173 4.54 -4.58 -3.23
N LEU A 174 4.27 -5.29 -4.33
CA LEU A 174 4.56 -6.72 -4.46
C LEU A 174 6.07 -7.00 -4.39
N SER A 175 6.88 -6.22 -5.10
CA SER A 175 8.33 -6.35 -5.07
C SER A 175 8.91 -6.05 -3.68
N GLY A 176 8.38 -5.05 -2.97
CA GLY A 176 8.78 -4.70 -1.61
C GLY A 176 8.42 -5.79 -0.62
N ALA A 177 7.23 -6.38 -0.73
CA ALA A 177 6.83 -7.54 0.07
C ALA A 177 7.78 -8.73 -0.16
N ALA A 178 8.15 -9.01 -1.42
CA ALA A 178 9.12 -10.05 -1.74
C ALA A 178 10.51 -9.76 -1.15
N ALA A 179 10.98 -8.50 -1.21
CA ALA A 179 12.27 -8.09 -0.64
C ALA A 179 12.29 -8.22 0.90
N VAL A 180 11.19 -7.88 1.59
CA VAL A 180 11.06 -8.10 3.05
C VAL A 180 11.10 -9.59 3.38
N ALA A 181 10.31 -10.41 2.66
CA ALA A 181 10.24 -11.85 2.89
C ALA A 181 11.60 -12.53 2.65
N LEU A 182 12.27 -12.20 1.54
CA LEU A 182 13.61 -12.69 1.25
C LEU A 182 14.61 -12.21 2.30
N GLY A 183 14.60 -10.93 2.69
CA GLY A 183 15.48 -10.39 3.72
C GLY A 183 15.32 -11.09 5.08
N ALA A 184 14.09 -11.33 5.52
CA ALA A 184 13.81 -12.07 6.75
C ALA A 184 14.25 -13.54 6.66
N TYR A 185 14.08 -14.16 5.50
CA TYR A 185 14.50 -15.54 5.27
C TYR A 185 16.03 -15.68 5.21
N GLY A 186 16.71 -14.76 4.53
CA GLY A 186 18.17 -14.80 4.37
C GLY A 186 18.96 -14.50 5.63
N SER A 187 18.37 -13.82 6.63
CA SER A 187 19.03 -13.61 7.93
C SER A 187 19.06 -14.86 8.81
N HIS A 188 18.11 -15.77 8.64
CA HIS A 188 17.99 -16.99 9.43
C HIS A 188 18.59 -18.23 8.73
N ARG A 189 18.90 -18.12 7.44
CA ARG A 189 19.44 -19.25 6.66
C ARG A 189 20.95 -19.41 6.89
N LYS A 190 21.40 -20.66 6.96
CA LYS A 190 22.83 -21.01 6.92
C LYS A 190 23.27 -21.14 5.46
N TYR A 191 24.33 -20.42 5.09
CA TYR A 191 24.89 -20.43 3.75
C TYR A 191 25.94 -21.54 3.61
N PRO A 192 26.12 -22.14 2.42
CA PRO A 192 27.21 -23.07 2.17
C PRO A 192 28.53 -22.36 2.46
N GLN A 193 29.29 -22.82 3.45
CA GLN A 193 30.57 -22.25 3.82
C GLN A 193 31.65 -22.89 2.93
N GLU A 194 32.21 -22.11 2.01
CA GLU A 194 33.36 -22.55 1.23
C GLU A 194 34.57 -22.66 2.18
N GLN A 195 35.14 -23.87 2.28
CA GLN A 195 36.14 -24.24 3.29
C GLN A 195 37.54 -23.66 3.03
N ASP A 196 37.72 -22.88 1.98
CA ASP A 196 39.03 -22.39 1.55
C ASP A 196 39.21 -20.89 1.86
N PRO A 197 39.97 -20.52 2.92
CA PRO A 197 40.12 -19.13 3.36
C PRO A 197 40.93 -18.24 2.40
N GLU A 198 41.66 -18.82 1.45
CA GLU A 198 42.56 -18.09 0.55
C GLU A 198 41.87 -17.58 -0.73
N ASN A 199 40.77 -18.22 -1.15
CA ASN A 199 40.07 -17.93 -2.40
C ASN A 199 38.69 -17.31 -2.18
N LYS A 200 38.62 -16.39 -1.21
CA LYS A 200 37.40 -15.77 -0.68
C LYS A 200 36.74 -14.83 -1.69
N LEU A 201 36.22 -15.38 -2.79
CA LEU A 201 35.06 -14.79 -3.46
C LEU A 201 34.01 -14.53 -2.39
N LEU A 202 33.55 -13.28 -2.33
CA LEU A 202 32.61 -12.73 -1.36
C LEU A 202 31.73 -13.79 -0.69
N ASP A 203 31.72 -13.81 0.64
CA ASP A 203 30.90 -14.71 1.44
C ASP A 203 29.46 -14.72 0.88
N HIS A 204 28.86 -15.90 0.67
CA HIS A 204 27.53 -16.05 0.08
C HIS A 204 26.49 -15.19 0.82
N LYS A 205 26.67 -15.00 2.12
CA LYS A 205 25.89 -14.07 2.93
C LYS A 205 26.02 -12.61 2.47
N GLN A 206 27.23 -12.14 2.18
CA GLN A 206 27.45 -10.77 1.69
C GLN A 206 26.80 -10.55 0.32
N ILE A 207 26.87 -11.54 -0.57
CA ILE A 207 26.22 -11.46 -1.89
C ILE A 207 24.70 -11.38 -1.73
N PHE A 208 24.13 -12.17 -0.81
CA PHE A 208 22.72 -12.09 -0.45
C PHE A 208 22.33 -10.69 0.06
N GLU A 209 23.10 -10.13 0.99
CA GLU A 209 22.83 -8.80 1.56
C GLU A 209 22.91 -7.70 0.50
N ILE A 210 23.88 -7.78 -0.42
CA ILE A 210 23.99 -6.89 -1.58
C ILE A 210 22.76 -7.05 -2.47
N ALA A 211 22.37 -8.27 -2.84
CA ALA A 211 21.21 -8.54 -3.67
C ALA A 211 19.93 -7.93 -3.08
N ASN A 212 19.72 -8.12 -1.78
CA ASN A 212 18.57 -7.62 -1.05
C ASN A 212 18.55 -6.10 -0.95
N ARG A 213 19.69 -5.48 -0.67
CA ARG A 213 19.81 -4.01 -0.67
C ARG A 213 19.46 -3.42 -2.03
N TYR A 214 19.97 -4.01 -3.10
CA TYR A 214 19.65 -3.55 -4.46
C TYR A 214 18.18 -3.78 -4.81
N HIS A 215 17.58 -4.91 -4.41
CA HIS A 215 16.14 -5.18 -4.60
C HIS A 215 15.29 -4.09 -3.93
N PHE A 216 15.59 -3.72 -2.68
CA PHE A 216 14.89 -2.64 -1.98
C PHE A 216 15.06 -1.28 -2.66
N ILE A 217 16.28 -0.88 -3.00
CA ILE A 217 16.56 0.42 -3.62
C ILE A 217 15.78 0.57 -4.94
N HIS A 218 15.78 -0.46 -5.78
CA HIS A 218 15.11 -0.41 -7.07
C HIS A 218 13.59 -0.57 -6.93
N THR A 219 13.10 -1.23 -5.88
CA THR A 219 11.68 -1.22 -5.54
C THR A 219 11.19 0.18 -5.18
N LEU A 220 11.97 0.93 -4.39
CA LEU A 220 11.67 2.33 -4.08
C LEU A 220 11.72 3.21 -5.33
N ALA A 221 12.64 2.93 -6.26
CA ALA A 221 12.66 3.60 -7.56
C ALA A 221 11.38 3.34 -8.37
N VAL A 222 10.89 2.08 -8.40
CA VAL A 222 9.62 1.73 -9.06
C VAL A 222 8.43 2.43 -8.39
N LEU A 223 8.44 2.58 -7.06
CA LEU A 223 7.42 3.34 -6.33
C LEU A 223 7.39 4.82 -6.74
N GLY A 224 8.54 5.38 -7.13
CA GLY A 224 8.68 6.76 -7.61
C GLY A 224 8.28 6.99 -9.07
N LEU A 225 8.09 5.93 -9.87
CA LEU A 225 7.76 6.05 -11.30
C LEU A 225 6.49 6.86 -11.61
N PRO A 226 5.40 6.81 -10.82
CA PRO A 226 4.23 7.67 -11.00
C PRO A 226 4.53 9.17 -11.11
N LEU A 227 5.68 9.62 -10.61
CA LEU A 227 6.10 11.04 -10.66
C LEU A 227 6.87 11.38 -11.95
N CYS A 228 7.29 10.39 -12.74
CA CYS A 228 8.06 10.58 -13.97
C CYS A 228 7.16 10.77 -15.20
N ARG A 229 7.71 11.39 -16.25
CA ARG A 229 6.99 11.65 -17.51
C ARG A 229 6.75 10.37 -18.31
N ALA A 230 7.70 9.43 -18.30
CA ALA A 230 7.63 8.15 -19.01
C ALA A 230 7.71 6.93 -18.06
N PRO A 231 6.70 6.69 -17.20
CA PRO A 231 6.76 5.66 -16.16
C PRO A 231 6.87 4.23 -16.71
N PHE A 232 6.30 3.97 -17.89
CA PHE A 232 6.31 2.64 -18.52
C PHE A 232 7.73 2.15 -18.83
N LEU A 233 8.55 3.03 -19.39
CA LEU A 233 9.89 2.69 -19.84
C LEU A 233 10.82 2.43 -18.64
N GLY A 234 10.74 3.29 -17.61
CA GLY A 234 11.42 3.09 -16.33
C GLY A 234 10.98 1.80 -15.64
N ALA A 235 9.68 1.47 -15.63
CA ALA A 235 9.17 0.23 -15.04
C ALA A 235 9.75 -1.02 -15.71
N MET A 236 9.74 -1.07 -17.04
CA MET A 236 10.24 -2.22 -17.80
C MET A 236 11.72 -2.50 -17.50
N PHE A 237 12.55 -1.47 -17.53
CA PHE A 237 13.99 -1.60 -17.28
C PHE A 237 14.31 -1.88 -15.81
N LEU A 238 13.65 -1.20 -14.86
CA LEU A 238 13.86 -1.42 -13.42
C LEU A 238 13.40 -2.81 -12.98
N MET A 239 12.21 -3.26 -13.41
CA MET A 239 11.69 -4.58 -13.03
C MET A 239 12.51 -5.71 -13.66
N SER A 240 12.80 -5.61 -14.97
CA SER A 240 13.64 -6.61 -15.66
C SER A 240 15.05 -6.67 -15.06
N GLY A 241 15.69 -5.51 -14.86
CA GLY A 241 17.02 -5.41 -14.28
C GLY A 241 17.07 -5.92 -12.84
N MET A 242 16.03 -5.68 -12.04
CA MET A 242 15.94 -6.18 -10.67
C MET A 242 15.83 -7.71 -10.62
N VAL A 243 14.99 -8.31 -11.47
CA VAL A 243 14.87 -9.77 -11.57
C VAL A 243 16.19 -10.39 -12.05
N LEU A 244 16.82 -9.82 -13.07
CA LEU A 244 18.09 -10.35 -13.61
C LEU A 244 19.27 -10.15 -12.67
N PHE A 245 19.40 -8.98 -12.03
CA PHE A 245 20.50 -8.67 -11.12
C PHE A 245 20.29 -9.31 -9.74
N SER A 246 19.24 -8.92 -9.02
CA SER A 246 18.99 -9.42 -7.67
C SER A 246 18.62 -10.91 -7.69
N GLY A 247 17.84 -11.37 -8.68
CA GLY A 247 17.48 -12.79 -8.79
C GLY A 247 18.67 -13.70 -9.06
N SER A 248 19.60 -13.31 -9.95
CA SER A 248 20.83 -14.10 -10.18
C SER A 248 21.73 -14.13 -8.95
N CYS A 249 21.85 -13.02 -8.22
CA CYS A 249 22.60 -12.96 -6.97
C CYS A 249 21.96 -13.79 -5.85
N TYR A 250 20.63 -13.79 -5.72
CA TYR A 250 19.93 -14.67 -4.76
C TYR A 250 20.13 -16.14 -5.10
N TYR A 251 20.03 -16.50 -6.38
CA TYR A 251 20.29 -17.87 -6.83
C TYR A 251 21.71 -18.31 -6.49
N TYR A 252 22.70 -17.46 -6.78
CA TYR A 252 24.10 -17.73 -6.46
C TYR A 252 24.32 -17.88 -4.95
N ALA A 253 23.73 -17.00 -4.14
CA ALA A 253 23.86 -17.06 -2.68
C ALA A 253 23.28 -18.37 -2.07
N PHE A 254 22.24 -18.95 -2.67
CA PHE A 254 21.64 -20.19 -2.18
C PHE A 254 22.30 -21.46 -2.73
N THR A 255 22.69 -21.46 -4.01
CA THR A 255 23.14 -22.67 -4.70
C THR A 255 24.68 -22.77 -4.77
N GLY A 256 25.40 -21.64 -4.73
CA GLY A 256 26.84 -21.58 -5.00
C GLY A 256 27.21 -21.73 -6.48
N ASP A 257 26.24 -22.06 -7.35
CA ASP A 257 26.47 -22.28 -8.78
C ASP A 257 26.61 -20.97 -9.56
N LYS A 258 27.78 -20.76 -10.18
CA LYS A 258 28.13 -19.56 -10.98
C LYS A 258 27.44 -19.47 -12.35
N LYS A 259 26.58 -20.44 -12.69
CA LYS A 259 25.98 -20.55 -14.03
C LYS A 259 25.17 -19.31 -14.41
N PHE A 260 24.46 -18.73 -13.45
CA PHE A 260 23.63 -17.54 -13.65
C PHE A 260 24.34 -16.22 -13.37
N SER A 261 25.59 -16.24 -12.86
CA SER A 261 26.36 -15.02 -12.57
C SER A 261 26.70 -14.19 -13.82
N LYS A 262 26.64 -14.79 -15.02
CA LYS A 262 26.80 -14.06 -16.29
C LYS A 262 25.63 -13.12 -16.60
N LEU A 263 24.47 -13.31 -15.98
CA LEU A 263 23.30 -12.45 -16.16
C LEU A 263 23.38 -11.17 -15.33
N THR A 264 24.11 -11.19 -14.22
CA THR A 264 24.27 -10.05 -13.31
C THR A 264 24.74 -8.76 -14.00
N PRO A 265 25.78 -8.74 -14.85
CA PRO A 265 26.18 -7.52 -15.56
C PRO A 265 25.11 -7.00 -16.52
N ILE A 266 24.37 -7.90 -17.19
CA ILE A 266 23.28 -7.53 -18.10
C ILE A 266 22.14 -6.87 -17.30
N GLY A 267 21.78 -7.46 -16.16
CA GLY A 267 20.81 -6.86 -15.24
C GLY A 267 21.23 -5.48 -14.75
N GLY A 268 22.52 -5.30 -14.41
CA GLY A 268 23.08 -4.01 -14.02
C GLY A 268 22.94 -2.93 -15.09
N VAL A 269 23.19 -3.27 -16.36
CA VAL A 269 22.98 -2.34 -17.49
C VAL A 269 21.50 -1.96 -17.62
N CYS A 270 20.57 -2.92 -17.48
CA CYS A 270 19.13 -2.63 -17.48
C CYS A 270 18.74 -1.68 -16.33
N LEU A 271 19.31 -1.85 -15.13
CA LEU A 271 19.04 -0.95 -14.00
C LEU A 271 19.52 0.48 -14.30
N ILE A 272 20.72 0.64 -14.87
CA ILE A 272 21.24 1.97 -15.27
C ILE A 272 20.30 2.64 -16.28
N LEU A 273 19.87 1.91 -17.31
CA LEU A 273 18.92 2.44 -18.31
C LEU A 273 17.57 2.81 -17.68
N GLY A 274 17.11 2.05 -16.69
CA GLY A 274 15.89 2.34 -15.94
C GLY A 274 15.97 3.66 -15.18
N TRP A 275 17.10 3.93 -14.51
CA TRP A 275 17.34 5.22 -13.84
C TRP A 275 17.46 6.37 -14.83
N LEU A 276 18.19 6.18 -15.94
CA LEU A 276 18.31 7.22 -16.99
C LEU A 276 16.96 7.54 -17.64
N SER A 277 16.08 6.54 -17.78
CA SER A 277 14.72 6.75 -18.29
C SER A 277 13.89 7.66 -17.39
N MET A 278 14.20 7.80 -16.10
CA MET A 278 13.49 8.69 -15.18
C MET A 278 13.89 10.17 -15.36
N CYS A 279 15.00 10.45 -16.05
CA CYS A 279 15.45 11.82 -16.35
C CYS A 279 14.65 12.50 -17.48
N ILE A 280 13.87 11.73 -18.24
CA ILE A 280 13.11 12.17 -19.42
C ILE A 280 11.64 12.38 -19.02
#